data_AF-A0A820GUY2-F1
#
_entry.id   AF-A0A820GUY2-F1
#
_cell.length_a   1.000
_cell.length_b   1.000
_cell.length_c   1.000
_cell.angle_alpha   90.00
_cell.angle_beta   90.00
_cell.angle_gamma   90.00
#
_symmetry.space_group_name_H-M   'P 1'
#
loop_
_entity.id
_entity.type
_entity.pdbx_description
1 polymer ?
#
loop_
_entity_poly.entity_id
_entity_poly.type
_entity_poly.pdbx_seq_one_letter_code
_entity_poly.pdbx_strand_id
1 'polypeptide(L)' 'MCIPGCGGTGKSQLIRAVTKYFLITKRMQVMRKLAPTGIAAAEIGGMTTHSFLGEQRNSGKPHTIKPGDAKLENQWETG' A
#
# COMPACT_ATOMS: atom_id res chain seq x y z
N MET A 1 -16.88 -7.20 -4.89
CA MET A 1 -17.33 -7.88 -3.66
C MET A 1 -16.62 -7.25 -2.47
N CYS A 2 -17.33 -6.93 -1.39
CA CYS A 2 -16.78 -6.36 -0.16
C CYS A 2 -17.07 -7.32 1.00
N ILE A 3 -16.06 -7.60 1.85
CA ILE A 3 -16.18 -8.50 3.00
C ILE A 3 -15.80 -7.72 4.26
N PRO A 4 -16.77 -7.07 4.93
CA PRO A 4 -16.52 -6.40 6.20
C PRO A 4 -16.34 -7.43 7.34
N GLY A 5 -15.71 -7.01 8.44
CA GLY A 5 -15.60 -7.80 9.66
C GLY A 5 -14.43 -7.37 10.55
N CYS A 6 -14.53 -7.63 11.85
CA CYS A 6 -13.52 -7.28 12.85
C CYS A 6 -12.15 -7.92 12.57
N GLY A 7 -11.08 -7.39 13.17
CA GLY A 7 -9.78 -8.05 13.17
C GLY A 7 -9.87 -9.50 13.67
N GLY A 8 -9.06 -10.39 13.12
CA GLY A 8 -9.03 -11.80 13.57
C GLY A 8 -10.12 -12.72 12.99
N THR A 9 -11.08 -12.22 12.20
CA THR A 9 -12.13 -13.07 11.59
C THR A 9 -11.68 -13.91 10.38
N GLY A 10 -10.38 -14.04 10.14
CA GLY A 10 -9.84 -14.89 9.07
C GLY A 10 -9.93 -14.31 7.65
N LYS A 11 -10.20 -13.01 7.46
CA LYS A 11 -10.22 -12.39 6.11
C LYS A 11 -8.91 -12.60 5.33
N SER A 12 -7.75 -12.50 5.98
CA SER A 12 -6.46 -12.81 5.35
C SER A 12 -6.35 -14.29 4.96
N GLN A 13 -6.91 -15.20 5.76
CA GLN A 13 -6.97 -16.63 5.45
C GLN A 13 -7.86 -16.91 4.22
N LEU A 14 -8.97 -16.17 4.08
CA LEU A 14 -9.81 -16.23 2.89
C LEU A 14 -9.04 -15.78 1.64
N ILE A 15 -8.28 -14.68 1.71
CA ILE A 15 -7.42 -14.22 0.61
C ILE A 15 -6.40 -15.32 0.22
N ARG A 16 -5.80 -16.00 1.20
CA ARG A 16 -4.88 -17.13 0.96
C ARG A 16 -5.57 -18.32 0.29
N ALA A 17 -6.79 -18.65 0.69
CA ALA A 17 -7.57 -19.72 0.09
C ALA A 17 -7.92 -19.44 -1.39
N VAL A 18 -8.38 -18.22 -1.68
CA VAL A 18 -8.63 -17.77 -3.06
C VAL A 18 -7.34 -17.79 -3.87
N THR A 19 -6.23 -17.31 -3.31
CA THR A 19 -4.92 -17.38 -3.96
C THR A 19 -4.53 -18.81 -4.34
N LYS A 20 -4.73 -19.76 -3.43
CA LYS A 20 -4.46 -21.19 -3.67
C LYS A 20 -5.36 -21.76 -4.78
N TYR A 21 -6.62 -21.33 -4.86
CA TYR A 21 -7.51 -21.71 -5.95
C TYR A 21 -6.98 -21.24 -7.32
N PHE A 22 -6.56 -19.98 -7.45
CA PHE A 22 -5.97 -19.46 -8.70
C PHE A 22 -4.65 -20.16 -9.06
N LEU A 23 -3.88 -20.58 -8.05
CA LEU A 23 -2.67 -21.38 -8.25
C LEU A 23 -2.99 -22.76 -8.83
N ILE A 24 -3.90 -23.52 -8.20
CA ILE A 24 -4.27 -24.88 -8.62
C ILE A 24 -4.93 -24.87 -10.00
N THR A 25 -5.68 -23.82 -10.32
CA THR A 25 -6.33 -23.65 -11.64
C THR A 25 -5.41 -23.07 -12.72
N LYS A 26 -4.12 -22.82 -12.42
CA LYS A 26 -3.13 -22.24 -13.35
C LYS A 26 -3.56 -20.88 -13.93
N ARG A 27 -4.18 -20.04 -13.09
CA ARG A 27 -4.71 -18.72 -13.45
C ARG A 27 -4.05 -17.57 -12.69
N MET A 28 -2.87 -17.78 -12.13
CA MET A 28 -2.19 -16.75 -11.32
C MET A 28 -1.91 -15.46 -12.11
N GLN A 29 -1.70 -15.55 -13.43
CA GLN A 29 -1.43 -14.41 -14.31
C GLN A 29 -2.57 -13.38 -14.36
N VAL A 30 -3.81 -13.77 -14.05
CA VAL A 30 -4.97 -12.85 -14.05
C VAL A 30 -5.30 -12.28 -12.67
N MET A 31 -4.52 -12.62 -11.63
CA MET A 31 -4.78 -12.19 -10.25
C MET A 31 -3.68 -11.24 -9.76
N ARG A 32 -4.08 -10.05 -9.31
CA ARG A 32 -3.22 -9.10 -8.60
C ARG A 32 -3.75 -8.92 -7.18
N LYS A 33 -2.86 -8.98 -6.18
CA LYS A 33 -3.20 -8.77 -4.77
C LYS A 33 -2.69 -7.40 -4.35
N LEU A 34 -3.60 -6.55 -3.89
CA LEU A 34 -3.31 -5.17 -3.53
C LEU A 34 -3.74 -4.88 -2.09
N ALA A 35 -3.02 -3.99 -1.42
CA ALA A 35 -3.40 -3.47 -0.12
C ALA A 35 -3.01 -1.98 -0.01
N PRO A 36 -3.66 -1.21 0.88
CA PRO A 36 -3.38 0.23 1.02
C PRO A 36 -2.01 0.52 1.65
N THR A 37 -1.49 -0.37 2.51
CA THR A 37 -0.22 -0.19 3.22
C THR A 37 0.80 -1.27 2.84
N GLY A 38 2.09 -0.94 2.96
CA GLY A 38 3.19 -1.86 2.65
C GLY A 38 3.15 -3.14 3.47
N ILE A 39 2.86 -3.03 4.77
CA ILE A 39 2.79 -4.18 5.68
C ILE A 39 1.63 -5.12 5.29
N ALA A 40 0.44 -4.57 5.02
CA ALA A 40 -0.70 -5.38 4.62
C ALA A 40 -0.48 -6.03 3.24
N ALA A 41 0.18 -5.34 2.33
CA ALA A 41 0.55 -5.88 1.02
C ALA A 41 1.53 -7.05 1.16
N ALA A 42 2.56 -6.90 2.01
CA ALA A 42 3.52 -7.96 2.30
C ALA A 42 2.85 -9.19 2.91
N GLU A 43 1.93 -9.00 3.86
CA GLU A 43 1.18 -10.09 4.52
C GLU A 43 0.40 -10.95 3.52
N ILE A 44 -0.23 -10.33 2.52
CA ILE A 44 -0.95 -11.08 1.47
C ILE A 44 -0.05 -11.49 0.30
N GLY A 45 1.26 -11.22 0.34
CA GLY A 45 2.21 -11.47 -0.75
C GLY A 45 1.85 -10.72 -2.03
N GLY A 46 1.47 -9.45 -1.90
CA GLY A 46 1.05 -8.55 -2.97
C GLY A 46 1.88 -7.26 -2.97
N MET A 47 1.29 -6.18 -3.50
CA MET A 47 1.92 -4.86 -3.54
C MET A 47 0.93 -3.77 -3.13
N THR A 48 1.42 -2.56 -2.85
CA THR A 48 0.50 -1.48 -2.51
C THR A 48 -0.33 -1.04 -3.71
N THR A 49 -1.54 -0.54 -3.49
CA THR A 49 -2.38 0.01 -4.56
C THR A 49 -1.66 1.13 -5.32
N HIS A 50 -0.95 2.01 -4.61
CA HIS A 50 -0.14 3.08 -5.22
C HIS A 50 1.01 2.53 -6.08
N SER A 51 1.75 1.53 -5.60
CA SER A 51 2.81 0.88 -6.37
C SER A 51 2.28 0.23 -7.65
N PHE A 52 1.06 -0.34 -7.59
CA PHE A 52 0.43 -0.97 -8.76
C PHE A 52 -0.06 0.05 -9.79
N LEU A 53 -0.64 1.17 -9.35
CA LEU A 53 -1.15 2.22 -10.23
C LEU A 53 -0.01 3.07 -10.85
N GLY A 54 1.23 2.86 -10.43
CA GLY A 54 2.38 3.56 -10.99
C GLY A 54 2.55 4.97 -10.44
N GLU A 55 2.08 5.24 -9.22
CA GLU A 55 2.36 6.52 -8.53
C GLU A 55 3.80 6.51 -8.04
N GLN A 56 4.72 6.67 -9.00
CA GLN A 56 6.12 6.90 -8.76
C GLN A 56 6.23 8.25 -8.04
N ARG A 57 6.67 8.22 -6.77
CA ARG A 57 7.27 9.41 -6.18
C ARG A 57 8.44 9.74 -7.07
N ASN A 58 8.34 10.84 -7.82
CA ASN A 58 9.43 11.38 -8.61
C ASN A 58 10.68 11.31 -7.72
N SER A 59 11.72 10.60 -8.15
CA SER A 59 12.98 10.43 -7.42
C SER A 59 13.80 11.73 -7.38
N GLY A 60 13.11 12.87 -7.40
CA GLY A 60 13.65 14.14 -6.96
C GLY A 60 14.27 13.92 -5.58
N LYS A 61 15.47 14.45 -5.43
CA LYS A 61 16.25 14.37 -4.18
C LYS A 61 15.30 14.65 -3.02
N PRO A 62 15.26 13.81 -1.97
CA PRO A 62 14.46 14.11 -0.80
C PRO A 62 14.81 15.53 -0.35
N HIS A 63 13.82 16.41 -0.30
CA HIS A 63 13.98 17.72 0.32
C HIS A 63 14.16 17.48 1.81
N THR A 64 15.40 17.27 2.23
CA THR A 64 15.77 17.28 3.64
C THR A 64 15.61 18.72 4.10
N ILE A 65 14.50 19.01 4.78
CA ILE A 65 14.36 20.25 5.55
C ILE A 65 15.41 20.14 6.66
N LYS A 66 16.44 20.99 6.59
CA LYS A 66 17.43 21.06 7.65
C LYS A 66 16.80 21.85 8.81
N PRO A 67 17.04 21.45 10.07
CA PRO A 67 16.72 22.32 11.20
C PRO A 67 17.38 23.68 10.97
N GLY A 68 16.59 24.75 10.85
CA GLY A 68 17.06 26.10 10.53
C GLY A 68 16.74 26.63 9.12
N ASP A 69 15.97 25.91 8.30
CA ASP A 69 15.39 26.46 7.06
C ASP A 69 14.25 27.46 7.41
N ALA A 70 14.63 28.60 7.99
CA ALA A 70 13.81 29.67 8.58
C ALA A 70 12.83 30.37 7.61
N LYS A 71 12.69 29.88 6.38
CA LYS A 71 11.82 30.50 5.36
C LYS A 71 10.38 29.98 5.41
N LEU A 72 10.15 28.80 5.99
CA LEU A 72 8.80 28.27 6.20
C LEU A 72 8.17 28.73 7.51
N GLU A 73 8.96 28.86 8.59
CA GLU A 73 8.47 29.28 9.91
C GLU A 73 7.87 30.69 9.89
N ASN A 74 8.53 31.64 9.21
CA ASN A 74 8.05 33.01 9.03
C ASN A 74 6.75 33.13 8.22
N GLN A 75 6.36 32.08 7.49
CA GLN A 75 5.16 32.08 6.66
C GLN A 75 3.90 31.71 7.45
N TRP A 76 4.04 31.05 8.61
CA TRP A 76 2.92 30.67 9.49
C TRP A 76 2.63 31.73 10.56
N GLU A 77 3.57 32.64 10.85
CA GLU A 77 3.39 33.69 11.87
C GLU A 77 2.69 34.96 11.36
N THR A 78 2.34 35.03 10.07
CA THR A 78 1.64 36.20 9.47
C THR A 78 0.23 35.90 8.95
N GLY A 79 -0.40 34.81 9.43
CA GLY A 79 -1.79 34.45 9.14
C GLY A 79 -2.73 34.69 10.32
#